data_AF-A0A3D9LM25-F1
#
_entry.id   AF-A0A3D9LM25-F1
#
_cell.length_a   1.000
_cell.length_b   1.000
_cell.length_c   1.000
_cell.angle_alpha   90.00
_cell.angle_beta   90.00
_cell.angle_gamma   90.00
#
_symmetry.space_group_name_H-M   'P 1'
#
loop_
_entity.id
_entity.type
_entity.pdbx_description
1 polymer ?
#
loop_
_entity_poly.entity_id
_entity_poly.type
_entity_poly.pdbx_seq_one_letter_code
_entity_poly.pdbx_strand_id
1 'polypeptide(L)' 'METTLIIGFVILTIILWFWAIIDITRSRFKNPNMNTIWLLAVLFFPVLGSIFYFQLKKKYVTKEPRKFQPNFNRTE' A
#
# COMPACT_ATOMS: atom_id res chain seq x y z
N MET A 1 12.37 -30.09 -11.34
CA MET A 1 13.03 -28.97 -10.63
C MET A 1 12.56 -27.62 -11.16
N GLU A 2 12.57 -27.41 -12.47
CA GLU A 2 12.17 -26.13 -13.09
C GLU A 2 10.73 -25.69 -12.75
N THR A 3 9.76 -26.60 -12.85
CA THR A 3 8.35 -26.31 -12.54
C THR A 3 8.13 -25.98 -11.06
N THR A 4 8.86 -26.62 -10.16
CA THR A 4 8.79 -26.36 -8.71
C THR A 4 9.26 -24.95 -8.38
N LEU A 5 10.32 -24.47 -9.03
CA LEU A 5 10.83 -23.11 -8.86
C LEU A 5 9.82 -22.08 -9.39
N ILE A 6 9.20 -22.35 -10.54
CA ILE A 6 8.17 -21.47 -11.12
C ILE A 6 6.96 -21.36 -10.18
N ILE A 7 6.47 -22.48 -9.64
CA ILE A 7 5.35 -22.48 -8.69
C ILE A 7 5.69 -21.68 -7.43
N GLY A 8 6.90 -21.83 -6.89
CA GLY A 8 7.37 -21.04 -5.76
C GLY A 8 7.35 -19.53 -6.04
N PHE A 9 7.81 -19.12 -7.22
CA PHE A 9 7.81 -17.72 -7.65
C PHE A 9 6.39 -17.16 -7.82
N VAL A 10 5.47 -17.95 -8.36
CA VAL A 10 4.06 -17.55 -8.51
C VAL A 10 3.42 -17.33 -7.15
N ILE A 11 3.63 -18.25 -6.19
CA ILE A 11 3.10 -18.13 -4.83
C ILE A 11 3.66 -16.88 -4.14
N LEU A 12 4.98 -16.65 -4.23
CA LEU A 12 5.61 -15.46 -3.66
C LEU A 12 5.04 -14.17 -4.26
N THR A 13 4.82 -14.16 -5.57
CA THR A 13 4.22 -13.02 -6.28
C THR A 13 2.81 -12.74 -5.77
N ILE A 14 1.98 -13.78 -5.61
CA ILE A 14 0.62 -13.64 -5.09
C ILE A 14 0.64 -13.08 -3.66
N ILE A 15 1.51 -13.62 -2.78
CA ILE A 15 1.64 -13.13 -1.40
C ILE A 15 2.02 -11.64 -1.38
N LEU A 16 3.05 -11.28 -2.15
CA LEU A 16 3.55 -9.91 -2.21
C LEU A 16 2.51 -8.94 -2.81
N TRP A 17 1.75 -9.40 -3.80
CA TRP A 17 0.68 -8.63 -4.44
C TRP A 17 -0.49 -8.35 -3.49
N PHE A 18 -1.04 -9.39 -2.85
CA PHE A 18 -2.11 -9.22 -1.87
C PHE A 18 -1.66 -8.37 -0.69
N TRP A 19 -0.41 -8.56 -0.23
CA TRP A 19 0.13 -7.75 0.85
C TRP A 19 0.20 -6.26 0.48
N ALA A 20 0.62 -5.94 -0.75
CA ALA A 20 0.63 -4.55 -1.23
C ALA A 20 -0.79 -3.96 -1.26
N ILE A 21 -1.79 -4.68 -1.77
CA ILE A 21 -3.19 -4.22 -1.80
C ILE A 21 -3.73 -3.95 -0.38
N ILE A 22 -3.48 -4.87 0.56
CA ILE A 22 -3.91 -4.69 1.96
C ILE A 22 -3.20 -3.49 2.60
N ASP A 23 -1.90 -3.33 2.35
CA ASP A 23 -1.12 -2.22 2.88
C ASP A 23 -1.59 -0.87 2.30
N ILE A 24 -1.93 -0.81 1.00
CA ILE A 24 -2.49 0.36 0.33
C ILE A 24 -3.84 0.74 0.95
N THR A 25 -4.77 -0.21 1.05
CA THR A 25 -6.12 0.05 1.60
C THR A 25 -6.10 0.47 3.07
N ARG A 26 -5.13 0.01 3.86
CA ARG A 26 -4.96 0.39 5.27
C ARG A 26 -4.13 1.65 5.48
N SER A 27 -3.29 2.02 4.53
CA SER A 27 -2.39 3.17 4.67
C SER A 27 -3.12 4.49 4.47
N ARG A 28 -2.79 5.48 5.31
CA ARG A 28 -3.26 6.85 5.09
C ARG A 28 -2.29 7.60 4.20
N PHE A 29 -2.70 7.86 2.97
CA PHE A 29 -1.94 8.66 2.03
C PHE A 29 -2.12 10.15 2.33
N LYS A 30 -1.06 10.94 2.10
CA LYS A 30 -1.10 12.41 2.21
C LYS A 30 -2.12 13.02 1.25
N ASN A 31 -2.27 12.41 0.08
CA ASN A 31 -3.22 12.83 -0.95
C ASN A 31 -4.15 11.65 -1.25
N PRO A 32 -5.49 11.85 -1.22
CA PRO A 32 -6.46 10.78 -1.46
C PRO A 32 -6.30 10.14 -2.85
N ASN A 33 -5.92 10.91 -3.88
CA ASN A 33 -5.75 10.40 -5.24
C ASN A 33 -4.55 9.45 -5.35
N MET A 34 -3.52 9.63 -4.51
CA MET A 34 -2.31 8.80 -4.55
C MET A 34 -2.61 7.35 -4.17
N ASN A 35 -3.59 7.13 -3.28
CA ASN A 35 -4.03 5.79 -2.89
C ASN A 35 -4.55 5.02 -4.12
N THR A 36 -5.48 5.64 -4.85
CA THR A 36 -6.07 5.06 -6.06
C THR A 36 -5.03 4.81 -7.15
N ILE A 37 -4.09 5.73 -7.36
CA ILE A 37 -3.01 5.56 -8.35
C ILE A 37 -2.14 4.34 -7.99
N TRP A 38 -1.74 4.21 -6.73
CA TRP A 38 -0.95 3.06 -6.28
C TRP A 38 -1.72 1.75 -6.34
N LEU A 39 -3.02 1.79 -6.01
CA LEU A 39 -3.90 0.62 -6.13
C LEU A 39 -4.00 0.14 -7.59
N LEU A 40 -4.23 1.06 -8.54
CA LEU A 40 -4.23 0.74 -9.97
C LEU A 40 -2.87 0.18 -10.42
N ALA A 41 -1.77 0.82 -10.03
CA ALA A 41 -0.43 0.38 -10.41
C ALA A 41 -0.15 -1.06 -9.92
N VAL A 42 -0.51 -1.39 -8.68
CA VAL A 42 -0.36 -2.74 -8.13
C VAL A 42 -1.31 -3.74 -8.79
N LEU A 43 -2.55 -3.34 -9.11
CA LEU A 43 -3.53 -4.21 -9.74
C LEU A 43 -3.12 -4.64 -11.16
N PHE A 44 -2.64 -3.68 -11.97
CA PHE A 44 -2.21 -3.96 -13.36
C PHE A 44 -0.79 -4.52 -13.46
N PHE A 45 0.08 -4.25 -12.47
CA PHE A 45 1.45 -4.74 -12.43
C PHE A 45 1.75 -5.43 -11.09
N PRO A 46 1.38 -6.71 -10.91
CA PRO A 46 1.45 -7.40 -9.61
C PRO A 46 2.85 -7.45 -9.00
N VAL A 47 3.87 -7.66 -9.82
CA VAL A 47 5.27 -7.71 -9.38
C VAL A 47 5.84 -6.30 -9.28
N LEU A 48 5.94 -5.60 -10.42
CA LEU A 48 6.60 -4.30 -10.51
C LEU A 48 5.88 -3.23 -9.69
N GLY A 49 4.55 -3.16 -9.78
CA GLY A 49 3.73 -2.21 -9.04
C GLY A 49 3.87 -2.39 -7.53
N SER A 50 3.86 -3.63 -7.04
CA SER A 50 4.06 -3.93 -5.62
C SER A 50 5.48 -3.57 -5.14
N ILE A 51 6.51 -3.88 -5.93
CA ILE A 51 7.90 -3.51 -5.61
C ILE A 51 8.04 -1.99 -5.52
N PHE A 52 7.59 -1.27 -6.54
CA PHE A 52 7.64 0.20 -6.55
C PHE A 52 6.84 0.80 -5.41
N TYR A 53 5.68 0.21 -5.08
CA TYR A 53 4.86 0.63 -3.97
C TYR A 53 5.65 0.56 -2.66
N PHE A 54 6.22 -0.60 -2.33
CA PHE A 54 6.95 -0.76 -1.07
C PHE A 54 8.20 0.13 -0.98
N GLN A 55 8.89 0.37 -2.10
CA GLN A 55 10.04 1.27 -2.14
C GLN A 55 9.64 2.74 -1.93
N LEU A 56 8.57 3.20 -2.58
CA LEU A 56 8.21 4.61 -2.62
C LEU A 56 7.12 5.02 -1.61
N LYS A 57 6.41 4.08 -0.98
CA LYS A 57 5.28 4.37 -0.07
C LYS A 57 5.65 5.33 1.05
N LYS A 58 6.89 5.24 1.56
CA LYS A 58 7.39 6.11 2.65
C LYS A 58 7.31 7.61 2.31
N LYS A 59 7.33 7.97 1.02
CA LYS A 59 7.21 9.36 0.55
C LYS A 59 5.76 9.85 0.58
N TYR A 60 4.81 8.95 0.31
CA TYR A 60 3.40 9.26 0.05
C TYR A 60 2.46 8.98 1.24
N VAL A 61 2.82 8.04 2.11
CA VAL A 61 2.05 7.66 3.30
C VAL A 61 2.41 8.58 4.47
N THR A 62 1.42 9.00 5.25
CA THR A 62 1.65 9.79 6.47
C THR A 62 2.21 8.88 7.56
N LYS A 63 3.31 9.31 8.21
CA LYS A 63 3.83 8.64 9.40
C LYS A 63 3.24 9.21 10.70
N GLU A 64 2.46 10.28 10.59
CA GLU A 64 1.90 10.97 11.75
C GLU A 64 0.98 10.00 12.53
N PRO A 65 1.29 9.72 13.81
CA PRO A 65 0.34 9.01 14.66
C PRO A 65 -0.97 9.80 14.69
N ARG A 66 -2.11 9.12 14.93
CA ARG A 66 -3.41 9.79 15.08
C ARG A 66 -3.31 10.81 16.23
N LYS A 67 -3.05 12.08 15.91
CA LYS A 67 -3.14 13.18 16.87
C LYS A 67 -4.61 13.41 17.15
N PHE A 68 -5.04 13.02 18.35
CA PHE A 68 -6.36 13.39 18.85
C PHE A 68 -6.31 14.88 19.18
N GLN A 69 -6.81 15.71 18.26
CA GLN A 69 -7.00 17.15 18.45
C GLN A 69 -8.51 17.44 18.50
N PRO A 70 -9.17 17.12 19.61
CA PRO A 70 -10.56 17.48 19.80
C PRO A 70 -10.68 19.00 19.87
N ASN A 71 -11.57 19.58 19.06
CA ASN A 71 -11.95 20.97 19.20
C ASN A 71 -13.05 21.05 20.27
N PHE A 72 -12.65 21.37 21.50
CA PHE A 72 -13.58 21.55 22.62
C PHE A 72 -14.14 22.97 22.72
N ASN A 73 -14.09 23.79 21.67
CA ASN A 73 -14.64 25.14 21.69
C ASN A 73 -16.15 25.11 22.02
N ARG A 74 -16.47 25.21 23.30
CA ARG A 74 -17.77 25.63 23.80
C ARG A 74 -17.80 27.16 23.65
N THR A 75 -18.47 27.63 22.63
CA THR A 75 -19.01 29.00 22.65
C THR A 75 -20.11 29.01 23.70
N GLU A 76 -19.84 29.73 24.79
CA GLU A 76 -20.85 30.13 25.79
C GLU A 76 -21.93 31.01 25.16
#